data_AF-A0A7Y0H4R5-F1
#
_entry.id   AF-A0A7Y0H4R5-F1
#
_cell.length_a   1.000
_cell.length_b   1.000
_cell.length_c   1.000
_cell.angle_alpha   90.00
_cell.angle_beta   90.00
_cell.angle_gamma   90.00
#
_symmetry.space_group_name_H-M   'P 1'
#
loop_
_entity.id
_entity.type
_entity.pdbx_description
1 polymer ?
#
loop_
_entity_poly.entity_id
_entity_poly.type
_entity_poly.pdbx_seq_one_letter_code
_entity_poly.pdbx_strand_id
1 'polypeptide(L)'
;MTSERSAWGYGLATVTLDGQVLDTWFPAPALGPADAEDPYGAPAELAAAAKEDPRRGIRAQVVHVVIDLDAAPADVPDAYLRLHLLSHRLVKPNTINLDGLFGVLNNVVWTSEGPCPVEDFER
;
A
#
# COMPACT_ATOMS: atom_id res chain seq x y z
N MET A 1 -23.95 8.64 16.06
CA MET A 1 -22.95 8.81 14.99
C MET A 1 -21.73 8.04 15.43
N THR A 2 -21.56 6.83 14.92
CA THR A 2 -20.35 6.03 15.14
C THR A 2 -19.18 6.82 14.57
N SER A 3 -18.18 7.09 15.40
CA SER A 3 -16.91 7.64 14.94
C SER A 3 -16.29 6.62 14.00
N GLU A 4 -16.35 6.86 12.70
CA GLU A 4 -15.71 6.01 11.69
C GLU A 4 -14.21 5.94 12.00
N ARG A 5 -13.68 4.74 12.23
CA ARG A 5 -12.29 4.53 12.60
C ARG A 5 -11.46 4.46 11.33
N SER A 6 -11.14 5.63 10.78
CA SER A 6 -10.41 5.71 9.52
C SER A 6 -8.89 5.76 9.71
N ALA A 7 -8.19 5.38 8.65
CA ALA A 7 -6.76 5.60 8.48
C ALA A 7 -6.45 5.93 7.02
N TRP A 8 -5.30 6.54 6.78
CA TRP A 8 -4.88 6.91 5.44
C TRP A 8 -3.37 6.96 5.29
N GLY A 9 -2.90 7.04 4.05
CA GLY A 9 -1.50 7.31 3.75
C GLY A 9 -1.24 7.51 2.26
N TYR A 10 -0.29 8.39 1.96
CA TYR A 10 0.39 8.39 0.66
C TYR A 10 1.43 7.27 0.63
N GLY A 11 1.40 6.45 -0.41
CA GLY A 11 2.30 5.33 -0.58
C GLY A 11 2.88 5.23 -1.98
N LEU A 12 3.93 4.43 -2.11
CA LEU A 12 4.53 4.04 -3.38
C LEU A 12 4.17 2.58 -3.65
N ALA A 13 3.31 2.35 -4.63
CA ALA A 13 2.90 1.02 -5.03
C ALA A 13 3.80 0.50 -6.17
N THR A 14 4.37 -0.70 -6.02
CA THR A 14 5.00 -1.40 -7.14
C THR A 14 3.96 -2.22 -7.87
N VAL A 15 3.77 -1.93 -9.15
CA VAL A 15 2.73 -2.53 -9.98
C VAL A 15 3.37 -3.15 -11.22
N THR A 16 2.98 -4.35 -11.58
CA THR A 16 3.37 -4.97 -12.85
C THR A 16 2.78 -4.21 -14.05
N LEU A 17 3.31 -4.42 -15.25
CA LEU A 17 2.80 -3.74 -16.45
C LEU A 17 1.36 -4.14 -16.82
N ASP A 18 0.89 -5.29 -16.37
CA ASP A 18 -0.49 -5.77 -16.51
C ASP A 18 -1.42 -5.36 -15.35
N GLY A 19 -0.90 -4.63 -14.35
CA GLY A 19 -1.70 -3.95 -13.33
C GLY A 19 -1.81 -4.66 -11.98
N GLN A 20 -1.11 -5.77 -11.77
CA GLN A 20 -1.04 -6.43 -10.47
C GLN A 20 -0.17 -5.63 -9.50
N VAL A 21 -0.69 -5.30 -8.33
CA VAL A 21 0.08 -4.63 -7.26
C VAL A 21 0.87 -5.68 -6.48
N LEU A 22 2.20 -5.54 -6.46
CA LEU A 22 3.09 -6.44 -5.73
C LEU A 22 3.22 -6.01 -4.27
N ASP A 23 3.45 -4.72 -4.05
CA ASP A 23 3.53 -4.13 -2.72
C ASP A 23 3.08 -2.67 -2.70
N THR A 24 2.94 -2.11 -1.50
CA THR A 24 2.81 -0.66 -1.33
C THR A 24 3.52 -0.24 -0.06
N TRP A 25 4.47 0.67 -0.21
CA TRP A 25 5.21 1.25 0.91
C TRP A 25 4.57 2.57 1.36
N PHE A 26 4.26 2.69 2.66
CA PHE A 26 3.71 3.91 3.26
C PHE A 26 4.72 4.53 4.24
N PRO A 27 5.41 5.62 3.87
CA PRO A 27 6.41 6.25 4.75
C PRO A 27 5.81 6.86 6.03
N ALA A 28 4.60 7.41 5.92
CA ALA A 28 3.95 8.15 7.00
C ALA A 28 2.42 7.89 7.01
N PRO A 29 1.98 6.66 7.35
CA PRO A 29 0.55 6.38 7.51
C PRO A 29 0.00 7.11 8.76
N ALA A 30 -1.27 7.48 8.73
CA ALA A 30 -1.93 8.24 9.79
C ALA A 30 -3.30 7.67 10.14
N LEU A 31 -3.72 7.89 11.40
CA LEU A 31 -5.07 7.59 11.88
C LEU A 31 -5.96 8.84 11.78
N GLY A 32 -7.26 8.63 11.64
CA GLY A 32 -8.25 9.69 11.53
C GLY A 32 -8.63 9.97 10.07
N PRO A 33 -9.44 11.00 9.83
CA PRO A 33 -9.88 11.36 8.48
C PRO A 33 -8.67 11.75 7.64
N ALA A 34 -8.70 11.39 6.36
CA ALA A 34 -7.76 11.93 5.40
C ALA A 34 -8.03 13.42 5.21
N ASP A 35 -6.96 14.21 5.07
CA ASP A 35 -7.09 15.60 4.69
C ASP A 35 -7.58 15.63 3.23
N ALA A 36 -8.89 15.79 3.05
CA ALA A 36 -9.57 15.76 1.75
C ALA A 36 -9.09 16.85 0.77
N GLU A 37 -8.34 17.82 1.28
CA GLU A 37 -7.84 18.98 0.56
C GLU A 37 -6.36 19.23 0.85
N ASP A 38 -5.50 18.19 0.83
CA ASP A 38 -4.05 18.44 0.84
C ASP A 38 -3.67 19.29 -0.40
N PRO A 39 -3.37 20.60 -0.24
CA PRO A 39 -3.17 21.50 -1.37
C PRO A 39 -1.87 21.19 -2.12
N TYR A 40 -0.98 20.42 -1.50
CA TYR A 40 0.35 20.10 -2.00
C TYR A 40 0.38 18.79 -2.78
N GLY A 41 -0.68 17.98 -2.69
CA GLY A 41 -0.75 16.65 -3.30
C GLY A 41 0.25 15.68 -2.68
N ALA A 42 0.58 14.61 -3.42
CA ALA A 42 1.54 13.62 -2.95
C ALA A 42 2.89 14.23 -2.53
N PRO A 43 3.52 13.76 -1.43
CA PRO A 43 4.86 14.19 -1.02
C PRO A 43 5.87 14.14 -2.17
N ALA A 44 6.66 15.21 -2.34
CA ALA A 44 7.59 15.36 -3.46
C ALA A 44 8.59 14.21 -3.60
N GLU A 45 9.03 13.64 -2.47
CA GLU A 45 9.94 12.49 -2.44
C GLU A 45 9.29 11.22 -3.02
N LEU A 46 8.00 10.98 -2.73
CA LEU A 46 7.24 9.88 -3.31
C LEU A 46 7.03 10.10 -4.82
N ALA A 47 6.69 11.32 -5.21
CA ALA A 47 6.54 11.68 -6.62
C ALA A 47 7.85 11.49 -7.40
N ALA A 48 9.00 11.82 -6.81
CA ALA A 48 10.31 11.61 -7.42
C ALA A 48 10.73 10.14 -7.49
N ALA A 49 10.20 9.28 -6.60
CA ALA A 49 10.46 7.85 -6.60
C ALA A 49 9.59 7.06 -7.59
N ALA A 50 8.51 7.65 -8.10
CA ALA A 50 7.66 7.03 -9.11
C ALA A 50 8.41 6.91 -10.44
N LYS A 51 8.62 5.68 -10.89
CA LYS A 51 9.38 5.36 -12.11
C LYS A 51 9.04 3.96 -12.62
N GLU A 52 9.20 3.77 -13.92
CA GLU A 52 9.16 2.43 -14.51
C GLU A 52 10.50 1.72 -14.36
N ASP A 53 10.46 0.39 -14.21
CA ASP A 53 11.61 -0.49 -14.28
C ASP A 53 11.35 -1.59 -15.32
N PRO A 54 11.76 -1.36 -16.58
CA PRO A 54 11.52 -2.30 -17.67
C PRO A 54 12.20 -3.65 -17.47
N ARG A 55 13.28 -3.72 -16.67
CA ARG A 55 14.01 -4.98 -16.43
C ARG A 55 13.20 -5.93 -15.56
N ARG A 56 12.44 -5.38 -14.61
CA ARG A 56 11.54 -6.14 -13.73
C ARG A 56 10.10 -6.22 -14.27
N GLY A 57 9.79 -5.49 -15.34
CA GLY A 57 8.42 -5.44 -15.87
C GLY A 57 7.44 -4.80 -14.88
N ILE A 58 7.88 -3.75 -14.16
CA ILE A 58 7.06 -3.06 -13.16
C ILE A 58 7.12 -1.54 -13.35
N ARG A 59 6.23 -0.84 -12.66
CA ARG A 59 6.31 0.59 -12.38
C ARG A 59 5.99 0.88 -10.92
N ALA A 60 6.73 1.81 -10.33
CA ALA A 60 6.40 2.42 -9.06
C ALA A 60 5.49 3.63 -9.31
N GLN A 61 4.35 3.68 -8.66
CA GLN A 61 3.40 4.79 -8.78
C GLN A 61 2.93 5.26 -7.40
N VAL A 62 2.66 6.57 -7.28
CA VAL A 62 2.12 7.12 -6.03
C VAL A 62 0.64 6.79 -5.92
N VAL A 63 0.23 6.36 -4.73
CA VAL A 63 -1.16 6.11 -4.36
C VAL A 63 -1.52 6.89 -3.10
N HIS A 64 -2.77 7.31 -2.99
CA HIS A 64 -3.34 7.82 -1.75
C HIS A 64 -4.45 6.85 -1.33
N VAL A 65 -4.29 6.24 -0.17
CA VAL A 65 -5.18 5.18 0.32
C VAL A 65 -5.86 5.66 1.58
N VAL A 66 -7.19 5.48 1.64
CA VAL A 66 -8.03 5.81 2.80
C VAL A 66 -8.88 4.58 3.10
N ILE A 67 -8.90 4.14 4.35
CA ILE A 67 -9.53 2.88 4.77
C ILE A 67 -10.39 3.07 6.01
N ASP A 68 -11.45 2.27 6.10
CA ASP A 68 -12.15 1.98 7.35
C ASP A 68 -11.48 0.77 8.03
N LEU A 69 -11.02 0.96 9.26
CA LEU A 69 -10.31 -0.07 10.03
C LEU A 69 -11.21 -1.22 10.48
N ASP A 70 -12.53 -1.03 10.49
CA ASP A 70 -13.48 -2.06 10.89
C ASP A 70 -13.96 -2.90 9.67
N ALA A 71 -13.82 -2.38 8.45
CA ALA A 71 -14.05 -3.12 7.20
C ALA A 71 -12.88 -4.07 6.87
N ALA A 72 -13.16 -5.16 6.15
CA ALA A 72 -12.13 -6.06 5.64
C ALA A 72 -11.26 -5.37 4.56
N PRO A 73 -9.98 -5.74 4.40
CA PRO A 73 -9.12 -5.18 3.37
C PRO A 73 -9.72 -5.37 1.96
N ALA A 74 -9.85 -4.26 1.22
CA ALA A 74 -10.51 -4.26 -0.09
C ALA A 74 -9.55 -4.61 -1.25
N ASP A 75 -8.28 -4.20 -1.14
CA ASP A 75 -7.24 -4.39 -2.16
C ASP A 75 -5.83 -4.44 -1.54
N VAL A 76 -4.82 -4.64 -2.39
CA VAL A 76 -3.42 -4.79 -1.95
C VAL A 76 -2.90 -3.53 -1.24
N PRO A 77 -3.08 -2.30 -1.77
CA PRO A 77 -2.68 -1.10 -1.03
C PRO A 77 -3.34 -0.96 0.35
N ASP A 78 -4.63 -1.26 0.49
CA ASP A 78 -5.34 -1.32 1.79
C ASP A 78 -4.67 -2.33 2.73
N ALA A 79 -4.47 -3.57 2.27
CA ALA A 79 -3.80 -4.62 3.04
C ALA A 79 -2.41 -4.18 3.55
N TYR A 80 -1.60 -3.58 2.68
CA TYR A 80 -0.29 -3.04 3.07
C TYR A 80 -0.40 -1.87 4.04
N LEU A 81 -1.38 -0.97 3.90
CA LEU A 81 -1.59 0.14 4.84
C LEU A 81 -1.88 -0.40 6.25
N ARG A 82 -2.77 -1.40 6.37
CA ARG A 82 -3.07 -2.05 7.65
C ARG A 82 -1.85 -2.66 8.32
N LEU A 83 -1.00 -3.34 7.54
CA LEU A 83 0.26 -3.92 8.02
C LEU A 83 1.25 -2.83 8.45
N HIS A 84 1.32 -1.70 7.74
CA HIS A 84 2.15 -0.56 8.15
C HIS A 84 1.64 0.06 9.45
N LEU A 85 0.32 0.22 9.64
CA LEU A 85 -0.24 0.75 10.90
C LEU A 85 0.16 -0.10 12.11
N LEU A 86 0.17 -1.43 11.97
CA LEU A 86 0.62 -2.36 12.99
C LEU A 86 2.13 -2.22 13.26
N SER A 87 2.94 -2.25 12.21
CA SER A 87 4.41 -2.16 12.30
C SER A 87 4.89 -0.81 12.84
N HIS A 88 4.20 0.29 12.50
CA HIS A 88 4.44 1.62 13.05
C HIS A 88 3.89 1.78 14.49
N ARG A 89 3.20 0.76 15.02
CA ARG A 89 2.56 0.77 16.34
C ARG A 89 1.51 1.87 16.51
N LEU A 90 0.92 2.33 15.41
CA LEU A 90 -0.21 3.26 15.42
C LEU A 90 -1.48 2.56 15.92
N VAL A 91 -1.59 1.26 15.64
CA VAL A 91 -2.64 0.38 16.17
C VAL A 91 -2.01 -0.83 16.86
N LYS A 92 -2.78 -1.50 17.72
CA LYS A 92 -2.35 -2.72 18.42
C LYS A 92 -2.78 -3.96 17.64
N PRO A 93 -2.12 -5.13 17.84
CA PRO A 93 -2.63 -6.40 17.36
C PRO A 93 -4.08 -6.62 17.80
N ASN A 94 -4.89 -7.26 16.94
CA ASN A 94 -6.31 -7.55 17.17
C ASN A 94 -7.22 -6.32 17.34
N THR A 95 -6.82 -5.13 16.86
CA THR A 95 -7.65 -3.91 16.93
C THR A 95 -8.12 -3.36 15.58
N ILE A 96 -7.70 -4.00 14.48
CA ILE A 96 -8.11 -3.66 13.11
C ILE A 96 -8.55 -4.95 12.40
N ASN A 97 -9.45 -4.84 11.45
CA ASN A 97 -9.93 -5.98 10.67
C ASN A 97 -8.87 -6.38 9.63
N LEU A 98 -8.51 -7.67 9.62
CA LEU A 98 -7.58 -8.30 8.67
C LEU A 98 -8.19 -9.56 8.04
N ASP A 99 -9.52 -9.71 8.10
CA ASP A 99 -10.20 -10.88 7.56
C ASP A 99 -9.98 -10.98 6.05
N GLY A 100 -9.57 -12.15 5.59
CA GLY A 100 -9.29 -12.38 4.17
C GLY A 100 -7.98 -11.80 3.65
N LEU A 101 -7.09 -11.27 4.51
CA LEU A 101 -5.82 -10.63 4.11
C LEU A 101 -5.00 -11.45 3.08
N PHE A 102 -4.88 -12.76 3.27
CA PHE A 102 -4.13 -13.64 2.36
C PHE A 102 -4.79 -13.84 0.99
N GLY A 103 -6.12 -13.63 0.89
CA GLY A 103 -6.82 -13.66 -0.40
C GLY A 103 -6.64 -12.38 -1.20
N VAL A 104 -6.18 -11.30 -0.55
CA VAL A 104 -5.94 -9.99 -1.17
C VAL A 104 -4.48 -9.86 -1.62
N LEU A 105 -3.52 -10.31 -0.80
CA LEU A 105 -2.09 -10.18 -1.07
C LEU A 105 -1.62 -11.13 -2.18
N ASN A 106 -0.85 -10.60 -3.12
CA ASN A 106 -0.22 -11.39 -4.17
C ASN A 106 1.05 -12.09 -3.67
N ASN A 107 1.38 -13.23 -4.26
CA ASN A 107 2.69 -13.85 -4.06
C ASN A 107 3.75 -13.06 -4.83
N VAL A 108 4.90 -12.79 -4.20
CA VAL A 108 5.92 -11.88 -4.73
C VAL A 108 7.31 -12.50 -4.56
N VAL A 109 8.15 -12.37 -5.58
CA VAL A 109 9.57 -12.69 -5.47
C VAL A 109 10.31 -11.46 -4.94
N TRP A 110 10.80 -11.54 -3.70
CA TRP A 110 11.53 -10.46 -3.05
C TRP A 110 13.04 -10.57 -3.35
N THR A 111 13.57 -9.58 -4.07
CA THR A 111 14.99 -9.55 -4.49
C THR A 111 15.72 -8.34 -3.91
N SER A 112 17.04 -8.25 -4.11
CA SER A 112 17.81 -7.04 -3.79
C SER A 112 17.40 -5.82 -4.62
N GLU A 113 16.80 -6.04 -5.80
CA GLU A 113 16.31 -4.98 -6.70
C GLU A 113 14.85 -4.58 -6.39
N GLY A 114 14.25 -5.18 -5.37
CA GLY A 114 12.85 -4.96 -4.99
C GLY A 114 11.92 -6.11 -5.39
N PRO A 115 10.60 -5.89 -5.31
CA PRO A 115 9.61 -6.91 -5.64
C PRO A 115 9.54 -7.16 -7.14
N CYS A 116 9.38 -8.43 -7.51
CA CYS A 116 9.18 -8.91 -8.87
C CYS A 116 7.94 -9.82 -8.94
N PRO A 117 7.24 -9.86 -10.08
CA PRO A 117 6.18 -10.85 -10.31
C PRO A 117 6.76 -12.27 -10.26
N VAL A 118 5.91 -13.22 -9.87
CA VAL A 118 6.25 -14.65 -9.92
C VAL A 118 6.22 -15.15 -11.37
N GLU A 119 5.26 -14.67 -12.15
CA GLU A 119 5.15 -15.00 -13.57
C GLU A 119 6.38 -14.51 -14.32
N ASP A 120 6.94 -15.39 -15.18
CA ASP A 120 8.09 -15.11 -16.03
C ASP A 120 9.39 -14.65 -15.32
N PHE A 121 9.53 -14.84 -14.00
CA PHE A 121 10.69 -14.37 -13.22
C PHE A 121 12.07 -14.86 -13.72
N GLU A 122 12.16 -16.07 -14.26
CA GLU A 122 13.43 -16.70 -14.69
C GLU A 122 13.90 -16.25 -16.09
N ARG A 123 13.20 -15.32 -16.74
CA ARG A 123 13.43 -14.94 -18.15
C ARG A 123 14.34 -13.72 -18.33
#